data_AF-A0A101QP73-F1
#
_entry.id   AF-A0A101QP73-F1
#
_cell.length_a   1.000
_cell.length_b   1.000
_cell.length_c   1.000
_cell.angle_alpha   90.00
_cell.angle_beta   90.00
_cell.angle_gamma   90.00
#
_symmetry.space_group_name_H-M   'P 1'
#
loop_
_entity.id
_entity.type
_entity.pdbx_description
1 polymer ?
#
loop_
_entity_poly.entity_id
_entity_poly.type
_entity_poly.pdbx_seq_one_letter_code
_entity_poly.pdbx_strand_id
1 'polypeptide(L)'
;MPAALRPVLMLAVLLAGLLASTAPHARAATAQDTSVTFRVNATTQGETLLVTGSVPQLGGWDPAKAVPLGTTASAYPNWSAGVRLPVGATVEYKYLKRSPTGTITWESSSNRTLTVSADTSGTNDSWNVVPVSATFRATATTSWGQNLYVTGNLPDLGSWDPARAVPLTTGSGTYPLWTGAHPLPPNTAVQYKYFKKNPDGSLTWENGENRSVVTPPTGTLTVNDTWR
;
A
#
# COMPACT_ATOMS: atom_id res chain seq x y z
N MET A 1 43.18 -33.85 78.93
CA MET A 1 42.80 -32.76 79.86
C MET A 1 43.27 -31.45 79.25
N PRO A 2 42.64 -30.27 79.44
CA PRO A 2 41.26 -29.95 79.86
C PRO A 2 40.57 -28.82 79.03
N ALA A 3 39.30 -28.61 79.38
CA ALA A 3 38.44 -27.42 79.36
C ALA A 3 38.80 -26.11 78.60
N ALA A 4 37.88 -25.75 77.69
CA ALA A 4 37.13 -24.49 77.48
C ALA A 4 37.68 -23.11 77.94
N LEU A 5 37.55 -22.13 77.03
CA LEU A 5 37.10 -20.76 77.33
C LEU A 5 36.15 -20.24 76.21
N ARG A 6 34.98 -19.70 76.61
CA ARG A 6 34.09 -18.82 75.81
C ARG A 6 34.70 -17.38 75.78
N PRO A 7 34.13 -16.31 75.17
CA PRO A 7 32.86 -16.10 74.44
C PRO A 7 32.94 -15.14 73.21
N VAL A 8 31.76 -14.82 72.65
CA VAL A 8 31.26 -13.51 72.18
C VAL A 8 30.70 -13.53 70.76
N LEU A 9 29.39 -13.30 70.74
CA LEU A 9 28.49 -13.09 69.61
C LEU A 9 28.75 -11.67 69.05
N MET A 10 28.98 -11.54 67.74
CA MET A 10 28.84 -10.27 67.04
C MET A 10 27.80 -10.42 65.93
N LEU A 11 26.73 -9.66 66.07
CA LEU A 11 25.57 -9.60 65.20
C LEU A 11 25.95 -8.80 63.94
N ALA A 12 25.95 -9.42 62.77
CA ALA A 12 26.03 -8.72 61.50
C ALA A 12 24.68 -8.82 60.77
N VAL A 13 23.94 -7.71 60.76
CA VAL A 13 22.73 -7.53 59.97
C VAL A 13 23.14 -7.33 58.51
N LEU A 14 22.84 -8.30 57.63
CA LEU A 14 22.98 -8.11 56.19
C LEU A 14 21.67 -7.56 55.62
N LEU A 15 21.72 -6.32 55.14
CA LEU A 15 20.62 -5.65 54.46
C LEU A 15 20.59 -6.11 52.99
N ALA A 16 19.60 -6.91 52.61
CA ALA A 16 19.37 -7.29 51.21
C ALA A 16 18.66 -6.15 50.48
N GLY A 17 19.39 -5.38 49.67
CA GLY A 17 18.85 -4.37 48.77
C GLY A 17 18.19 -5.02 47.55
N LEU A 18 16.86 -4.96 47.49
CA LEU A 18 16.05 -5.35 46.33
C LEU A 18 16.13 -4.24 45.27
N LEU A 19 17.00 -4.37 44.28
CA LEU A 19 16.99 -3.50 43.10
C LEU A 19 15.92 -4.00 42.13
N ALA A 20 14.71 -3.42 42.21
CA ALA A 20 13.72 -3.53 41.15
C ALA A 20 14.23 -2.77 39.92
N SER A 21 14.65 -3.49 38.86
CA SER A 21 14.97 -2.86 37.59
C SER A 21 13.67 -2.37 36.94
N THR A 22 13.43 -1.08 36.97
CA THR A 22 12.40 -0.46 36.13
C THR A 22 12.91 -0.45 34.70
N ALA A 23 12.60 -1.51 33.94
CA ALA A 23 12.66 -1.42 32.49
C ALA A 23 11.74 -0.28 32.05
N PRO A 24 12.19 0.64 31.18
CA PRO A 24 11.28 1.59 30.58
C PRO A 24 10.24 0.75 29.82
N HIS A 25 8.98 0.81 30.26
CA HIS A 25 7.88 0.29 29.49
C HIS A 25 7.85 1.11 28.21
N ALA A 26 8.45 0.58 27.14
CA ALA A 26 8.14 1.03 25.80
C ALA A 26 6.62 0.96 25.71
N ARG A 27 5.98 2.13 25.71
CA ARG A 27 4.55 2.25 25.50
C ARG A 27 4.33 1.66 24.11
N ALA A 28 3.85 0.42 24.05
CA ALA A 28 3.41 -0.17 22.81
C ALA A 28 2.35 0.78 22.25
N ALA A 29 2.72 1.55 21.23
CA ALA A 29 1.74 2.26 20.44
C ALA A 29 0.86 1.15 19.87
N THR A 30 -0.39 1.08 20.34
CA THR A 30 -1.37 0.16 19.77
C THR A 30 -1.48 0.54 18.30
N ALA A 31 -0.92 -0.31 17.42
CA ALA A 31 -1.02 -0.10 16.00
C ALA A 31 -2.51 -0.06 15.65
N GLN A 32 -2.98 1.08 15.15
CA GLN A 32 -4.36 1.23 14.73
C GLN A 32 -4.54 0.40 13.45
N ASP A 33 -5.56 -0.45 13.40
CA ASP A 33 -5.90 -1.19 12.18
C ASP A 33 -6.81 -0.34 11.29
N THR A 34 -6.60 -0.44 9.97
CA THR A 34 -7.53 0.07 8.95
C THR A 34 -8.01 -1.06 8.05
N SER A 35 -9.19 -0.89 7.45
CA SER A 35 -9.78 -1.88 6.55
C SER A 35 -9.25 -1.68 5.13
N VAL A 36 -8.41 -2.60 4.67
CA VAL A 36 -7.86 -2.60 3.31
C VAL A 36 -8.62 -3.61 2.46
N THR A 37 -9.15 -3.19 1.31
CA THR A 37 -9.76 -4.11 0.36
C THR A 37 -8.77 -4.54 -0.73
N PHE A 38 -8.35 -5.80 -0.69
CA PHE A 38 -7.60 -6.42 -1.78
C PHE A 38 -8.54 -6.67 -2.95
N ARG A 39 -8.17 -6.23 -4.17
CA ARG A 39 -8.94 -6.49 -5.39
C ARG A 39 -8.03 -7.07 -6.46
N VAL A 40 -8.53 -8.04 -7.19
CA VAL A 40 -7.81 -8.64 -8.31
C VAL A 40 -8.77 -9.01 -9.43
N ASN A 41 -8.40 -8.67 -10.66
CA ASN A 41 -9.04 -9.18 -11.86
C ASN A 41 -8.44 -10.54 -12.23
N ALA A 42 -9.26 -11.59 -12.24
CA ALA A 42 -8.82 -12.94 -12.55
C ALA A 42 -9.98 -13.81 -13.06
N THR A 43 -9.73 -14.60 -14.09
CA THR A 43 -10.65 -15.67 -14.50
C THR A 43 -10.37 -16.94 -13.69
N THR A 44 -11.42 -17.72 -13.44
CA THR A 44 -11.35 -19.01 -12.73
C THR A 44 -12.19 -20.04 -13.46
N GLN A 45 -11.80 -21.31 -13.43
CA GLN A 45 -12.52 -22.49 -13.90
C GLN A 45 -12.99 -23.34 -12.72
N GLY A 46 -13.62 -22.69 -11.73
CA GLY A 46 -14.11 -23.33 -10.51
C GLY A 46 -13.12 -23.36 -9.34
N GLU A 47 -11.93 -22.78 -9.49
CA GLU A 47 -11.02 -22.57 -8.36
C GLU A 47 -11.53 -21.48 -7.41
N THR A 48 -11.17 -21.61 -6.14
CA THR A 48 -11.28 -20.50 -5.18
C THR A 48 -10.08 -19.58 -5.36
N LEU A 49 -10.32 -18.28 -5.46
CA LEU A 49 -9.25 -17.27 -5.46
C LEU A 49 -8.99 -16.80 -4.03
N LEU A 50 -7.71 -16.73 -3.63
CA LEU A 50 -7.28 -16.35 -2.29
C LEU A 50 -6.14 -15.35 -2.33
N VAL A 51 -5.95 -14.62 -1.22
CA VAL A 51 -4.78 -13.77 -0.96
C VAL A 51 -4.09 -14.21 0.32
N THR A 52 -2.77 -14.28 0.29
CA THR A 52 -1.93 -14.51 1.48
C THR A 52 -0.73 -13.60 1.47
N GLY A 53 -0.08 -13.42 2.61
CA GLY A 53 1.06 -12.52 2.73
C GLY A 53 1.80 -12.62 4.05
N SER A 54 2.80 -11.78 4.17
CA SER A 54 3.77 -11.69 5.27
C SER A 54 3.18 -11.48 6.66
N VAL A 55 2.01 -10.83 6.76
CA VAL A 55 1.38 -10.50 8.05
C VAL A 55 0.40 -11.59 8.51
N PRO A 56 0.21 -11.78 9.82
CA PRO A 56 -0.72 -12.80 10.36
C PRO A 56 -2.15 -12.66 9.84
N GLN A 57 -2.62 -11.44 9.59
CA GLN A 57 -3.95 -11.15 9.06
C GLN A 57 -4.15 -11.64 7.62
N LEU A 58 -3.05 -11.91 6.90
CA LEU A 58 -3.04 -12.57 5.59
C LEU A 58 -2.49 -14.01 5.67
N GLY A 59 -2.41 -14.58 6.86
CA GLY A 59 -2.02 -15.97 7.07
C GLY A 59 -0.52 -16.25 7.14
N GLY A 60 0.36 -15.24 7.02
CA GLY A 60 1.81 -15.44 7.17
C GLY A 60 2.41 -16.39 6.11
N TRP A 61 2.01 -16.22 4.84
CA TRP A 61 2.37 -17.07 3.69
C TRP A 61 1.89 -18.52 3.74
N ASP A 62 1.07 -18.91 4.73
CA ASP A 62 0.45 -20.22 4.81
C ASP A 62 -0.82 -20.28 3.92
N PRO A 63 -0.82 -21.07 2.82
CA PRO A 63 -1.99 -21.17 1.94
C PRO A 63 -3.24 -21.68 2.63
N ALA A 64 -3.11 -22.45 3.73
CA ALA A 64 -4.24 -22.94 4.51
C ALA A 64 -4.96 -21.80 5.27
N LYS A 65 -4.24 -20.73 5.59
CA LYS A 65 -4.73 -19.53 6.29
C LYS A 65 -4.97 -18.34 5.35
N ALA A 66 -4.82 -18.54 4.04
CA ALA A 66 -5.07 -17.52 3.04
C ALA A 66 -6.54 -17.05 3.08
N VAL A 67 -6.74 -15.75 2.87
CA VAL A 67 -8.06 -15.13 2.89
C VAL A 67 -8.75 -15.41 1.54
N PRO A 68 -9.94 -16.03 1.51
CA PRO A 68 -10.68 -16.23 0.27
C PRO A 68 -11.27 -14.92 -0.24
N LEU A 69 -11.21 -14.70 -1.55
CA LEU A 69 -11.86 -13.56 -2.20
C LEU A 69 -13.24 -13.95 -2.71
N GLY A 70 -14.16 -12.98 -2.68
CA GLY A 70 -15.51 -13.12 -3.23
C GLY A 70 -15.67 -12.37 -4.54
N THR A 71 -16.60 -12.85 -5.37
CA THR A 71 -17.13 -12.16 -6.56
C THR A 71 -18.63 -12.41 -6.67
N THR A 72 -19.33 -11.57 -7.45
CA THR A 72 -20.70 -11.83 -7.91
C THR A 72 -20.70 -12.07 -9.42
N ALA A 73 -21.83 -12.54 -9.97
CA ALA A 73 -21.98 -12.68 -11.43
C ALA A 73 -21.82 -11.34 -12.17
N SER A 74 -22.29 -10.24 -11.58
CA SER A 74 -22.15 -8.90 -12.17
C SER A 74 -20.76 -8.27 -11.96
N ALA A 75 -20.01 -8.71 -10.94
CA ALA A 75 -18.66 -8.22 -10.68
C ALA A 75 -17.58 -9.04 -11.42
N TYR A 76 -17.85 -10.30 -11.76
CA TYR A 76 -16.90 -11.17 -12.44
C TYR A 76 -16.38 -10.52 -13.73
N PRO A 77 -15.05 -10.51 -13.98
CA PRO A 77 -14.00 -11.27 -13.30
C PRO A 77 -13.25 -10.52 -12.17
N ASN A 78 -13.90 -9.58 -11.49
CA ASN A 78 -13.29 -8.82 -10.39
C ASN A 78 -13.61 -9.44 -9.03
N TRP A 79 -12.57 -9.76 -8.28
CA TRP A 79 -12.64 -10.39 -6.97
C TRP A 79 -12.17 -9.44 -5.89
N SER A 80 -12.71 -9.58 -4.67
CA SER A 80 -12.24 -8.77 -3.54
C SER A 80 -12.37 -9.44 -2.19
N ALA A 81 -11.54 -8.99 -1.24
CA ALA A 81 -11.66 -9.30 0.18
C ALA A 81 -11.21 -8.10 1.03
N GLY A 82 -11.95 -7.81 2.10
CA GLY A 82 -11.55 -6.82 3.10
C GLY A 82 -10.73 -7.47 4.21
N VAL A 83 -9.59 -6.88 4.55
CA VAL A 83 -8.70 -7.34 5.63
C VAL A 83 -8.32 -6.15 6.50
N ARG A 84 -8.39 -6.30 7.83
CA ARG A 84 -7.90 -5.30 8.76
C ARG A 84 -6.39 -5.42 8.89
N LEU A 85 -5.66 -4.37 8.56
CA LEU A 85 -4.20 -4.35 8.58
C LEU A 85 -3.67 -3.21 9.46
N PRO A 86 -2.53 -3.39 10.15
CA PRO A 86 -1.95 -2.35 10.98
C PRO A 86 -1.47 -1.18 10.13
N VAL A 87 -1.87 0.05 10.49
CA VAL A 87 -1.36 1.27 9.90
C VAL A 87 0.15 1.38 10.17
N GLY A 88 0.91 1.74 9.14
CA GLY A 88 2.36 1.80 9.12
C GLY A 88 3.04 0.48 8.70
N ALA A 89 2.30 -0.62 8.58
CA ALA A 89 2.89 -1.88 8.14
C ALA A 89 3.22 -1.85 6.64
N THR A 90 4.38 -2.39 6.28
CA THR A 90 4.67 -2.81 4.90
C THR A 90 4.38 -4.30 4.78
N VAL A 91 3.44 -4.63 3.90
CA VAL A 91 2.92 -5.98 3.72
C VAL A 91 3.33 -6.48 2.34
N GLU A 92 4.08 -7.57 2.31
CA GLU A 92 4.21 -8.38 1.10
C GLU A 92 3.07 -9.39 1.00
N TYR A 93 2.52 -9.58 -0.20
CA TYR A 93 1.40 -10.49 -0.44
C TYR A 93 1.43 -11.09 -1.87
N LYS A 94 0.68 -12.18 -2.06
CA LYS A 94 0.37 -12.78 -3.36
C LYS A 94 -1.04 -13.32 -3.43
N TYR A 95 -1.54 -13.41 -4.65
CA TYR A 95 -2.75 -14.17 -4.96
C TYR A 95 -2.43 -15.63 -5.28
N LEU A 96 -3.37 -16.51 -4.94
CA LEU A 96 -3.32 -17.93 -5.26
C LEU A 96 -4.70 -18.46 -5.66
N LYS A 97 -4.72 -19.46 -6.52
CA LYS A 97 -5.91 -20.24 -6.89
C LYS A 97 -5.84 -21.60 -6.22
N ARG A 98 -6.95 -22.05 -5.64
CA ARG A 98 -7.10 -23.39 -5.08
C ARG A 98 -8.12 -24.17 -5.89
N SER A 99 -7.71 -25.26 -6.53
CA SER A 99 -8.63 -26.15 -7.26
C SER A 99 -9.61 -26.84 -6.30
N PRO A 100 -10.73 -27.41 -6.80
CA PRO A 100 -11.63 -28.22 -6.00
C PRO A 100 -10.95 -29.43 -5.31
N THR A 101 -9.84 -29.93 -5.87
CA THR A 101 -9.05 -31.02 -5.28
C THR A 101 -7.99 -30.54 -4.27
N GLY A 102 -7.91 -29.24 -4.00
CA GLY A 102 -6.98 -28.65 -3.05
C GLY A 102 -5.61 -28.26 -3.62
N THR A 103 -5.38 -28.40 -4.93
CA THR A 103 -4.12 -28.00 -5.57
C THR A 103 -3.99 -26.48 -5.55
N ILE A 104 -2.83 -25.99 -5.11
CA ILE A 104 -2.52 -24.55 -5.04
C ILE A 104 -1.68 -24.11 -6.23
N THR A 105 -2.15 -23.08 -6.93
CA THR A 105 -1.42 -22.37 -7.98
C THR A 105 -1.18 -20.94 -7.55
N TRP A 106 0.08 -20.53 -7.44
CA TRP A 106 0.45 -19.16 -7.12
C TRP A 106 0.42 -18.28 -8.37
N GLU A 107 0.20 -16.98 -8.20
CA GLU A 107 0.51 -16.03 -9.27
C GLU A 107 2.01 -16.06 -9.60
N SER A 108 2.34 -15.89 -10.87
CA SER A 108 3.70 -16.02 -11.41
C SER A 108 4.55 -14.75 -11.24
N SER A 109 3.94 -13.63 -10.85
CA SER A 109 4.68 -12.40 -10.58
C SER A 109 5.48 -12.49 -9.27
N SER A 110 6.39 -11.55 -9.07
CA SER A 110 7.03 -11.33 -7.77
C SER A 110 6.01 -11.00 -6.68
N ASN A 111 6.43 -11.06 -5.41
CA ASN A 111 5.60 -10.61 -4.29
C ASN A 111 5.17 -9.15 -4.53
N ARG A 112 3.89 -8.87 -4.29
CA ARG A 112 3.34 -7.53 -4.31
C ARG A 112 3.61 -6.90 -2.94
N THR A 113 3.75 -5.58 -2.91
CA THR A 113 4.03 -4.84 -1.67
C THR A 113 3.01 -3.73 -1.48
N LEU A 114 2.48 -3.61 -0.26
CA LEU A 114 1.56 -2.56 0.15
C LEU A 114 2.06 -1.93 1.44
N THR A 115 2.26 -0.61 1.44
CA THR A 115 2.45 0.15 2.69
C THR A 115 1.11 0.69 3.15
N VAL A 116 0.68 0.30 4.34
CA VAL A 116 -0.62 0.66 4.90
C VAL A 116 -0.53 2.03 5.56
N SER A 117 -1.30 3.00 5.06
CA SER A 117 -1.57 4.27 5.72
C SER A 117 -3.00 4.28 6.29
N ALA A 118 -3.34 5.27 7.12
CA ALA A 118 -4.70 5.43 7.64
C ALA A 118 -5.76 5.52 6.51
N ASP A 119 -5.39 6.13 5.37
CA ASP A 119 -6.27 6.36 4.22
C ASP A 119 -6.17 5.26 3.14
N THR A 120 -5.49 4.15 3.41
CA THR A 120 -5.34 3.06 2.44
C THR A 120 -6.66 2.32 2.24
N SER A 121 -7.33 2.58 1.12
CA SER A 121 -8.61 1.95 0.77
C SER A 121 -8.48 0.54 0.21
N GLY A 122 -7.35 0.20 -0.43
CA GLY A 122 -7.19 -1.10 -1.08
C GLY A 122 -6.21 -1.13 -2.24
N THR A 123 -6.20 -2.26 -2.95
CA THR A 123 -5.41 -2.51 -4.16
C THR A 123 -6.32 -2.69 -5.37
N ASN A 124 -5.73 -2.65 -6.57
CA ASN A 124 -6.41 -2.94 -7.83
C ASN A 124 -5.46 -3.75 -8.72
N ASP A 125 -5.36 -5.05 -8.43
CA ASP A 125 -4.40 -5.95 -9.05
C ASP A 125 -5.01 -6.71 -10.25
N SER A 126 -4.15 -7.39 -11.00
CA SER A 126 -4.56 -8.30 -12.06
C SER A 126 -3.66 -9.55 -12.03
N TRP A 127 -4.29 -10.72 -12.14
CA TRP A 127 -3.61 -12.00 -12.02
C TRP A 127 -2.50 -12.15 -13.06
N ASN A 128 -1.27 -12.43 -12.61
CA ASN A 128 -0.08 -12.55 -13.46
C ASN A 128 0.25 -11.32 -14.31
N VAL A 129 -0.26 -10.14 -13.92
CA VAL A 129 0.07 -8.87 -14.57
C VAL A 129 0.95 -8.04 -13.64
N VAL A 130 2.09 -7.59 -14.17
CA VAL A 130 2.98 -6.62 -13.53
C VAL A 130 2.64 -5.24 -14.11
N PRO A 131 2.19 -4.26 -13.30
CA PRO A 131 1.93 -2.91 -13.78
C PRO A 131 3.18 -2.22 -14.31
N VAL A 132 2.99 -1.30 -15.26
CA VAL A 132 4.02 -0.36 -15.70
C VAL A 132 4.06 0.81 -14.73
N SER A 133 5.25 1.24 -14.32
CA SER A 133 5.40 2.48 -13.54
C SER A 133 5.30 3.68 -14.48
N ALA A 134 4.15 4.36 -14.49
CA ALA A 134 3.92 5.55 -15.31
C ALA A 134 4.25 6.82 -14.52
N THR A 135 5.14 7.65 -15.07
CA THR A 135 5.54 8.94 -14.50
C THR A 135 5.00 10.07 -15.37
N PHE A 136 4.19 10.93 -14.77
CA PHE A 136 3.63 12.13 -15.38
C PHE A 136 4.47 13.33 -14.96
N ARG A 137 5.03 14.04 -15.94
CA ARG A 137 5.80 15.27 -15.73
C ARG A 137 5.14 16.41 -16.48
N ALA A 138 4.79 17.47 -15.77
CA ALA A 138 4.14 18.64 -16.36
C ALA A 138 4.85 19.94 -15.95
N THR A 139 5.23 20.74 -16.93
CA THR A 139 5.72 22.10 -16.71
C THR A 139 4.52 23.04 -16.58
N ALA A 140 4.27 23.56 -15.37
CA ALA A 140 3.11 24.38 -15.06
C ALA A 140 3.42 25.40 -13.96
N THR A 141 3.07 26.68 -14.19
CA THR A 141 3.12 27.70 -13.15
C THR A 141 1.85 27.67 -12.28
N THR A 142 1.99 27.95 -11.00
CA THR A 142 0.88 27.95 -10.03
C THR A 142 0.91 29.21 -9.18
N SER A 143 -0.27 29.62 -8.72
CA SER A 143 -0.39 30.63 -7.67
C SER A 143 -0.06 30.03 -6.29
N TRP A 144 0.16 30.88 -5.29
CA TRP A 144 0.42 30.42 -3.93
C TRP A 144 -0.73 29.53 -3.43
N GLY A 145 -0.39 28.35 -2.90
CA GLY A 145 -1.36 27.37 -2.40
C GLY A 145 -2.02 26.47 -3.47
N GLN A 146 -1.84 26.73 -4.76
CA GLN A 146 -2.31 25.83 -5.82
C GLN A 146 -1.43 24.59 -5.95
N ASN A 147 -2.06 23.45 -6.20
CA ASN A 147 -1.37 22.17 -6.45
C ASN A 147 -1.81 21.57 -7.78
N LEU A 148 -0.93 20.79 -8.42
CA LEU A 148 -1.18 20.14 -9.70
C LEU A 148 -1.51 18.66 -9.52
N TYR A 149 -2.49 18.17 -10.29
CA TYR A 149 -2.98 16.80 -10.27
C TYR A 149 -3.15 16.27 -11.69
N VAL A 150 -3.14 14.94 -11.85
CA VAL A 150 -3.49 14.26 -13.09
C VAL A 150 -4.58 13.22 -12.84
N THR A 151 -5.57 13.16 -13.72
CA THR A 151 -6.59 12.10 -13.73
C THR A 151 -6.89 11.69 -15.16
N GLY A 152 -7.50 10.52 -15.35
CA GLY A 152 -7.80 9.98 -16.67
C GLY A 152 -8.83 8.87 -16.66
N ASN A 153 -8.99 8.24 -17.82
CA ASN A 153 -10.04 7.24 -18.07
C ASN A 153 -9.90 5.95 -17.24
N LEU A 154 -8.68 5.60 -16.81
CA LEU A 154 -8.43 4.37 -16.08
C LEU A 154 -8.82 4.49 -14.59
N PRO A 155 -9.30 3.41 -13.95
CA PRO A 155 -9.56 3.37 -12.51
C PRO A 155 -8.34 3.75 -11.66
N ASP A 156 -7.14 3.32 -12.09
CA ASP A 156 -5.87 3.65 -11.44
C ASP A 156 -5.50 5.13 -11.62
N LEU A 157 -6.04 5.80 -12.63
CA LEU A 157 -5.91 7.25 -12.82
C LEU A 157 -7.15 8.03 -12.36
N GLY A 158 -8.00 7.41 -11.55
CA GLY A 158 -9.16 8.05 -10.91
C GLY A 158 -10.44 8.09 -11.74
N SER A 159 -10.48 7.54 -12.95
CA SER A 159 -11.68 7.54 -13.81
C SER A 159 -12.32 8.94 -13.99
N TRP A 160 -11.48 9.94 -14.22
CA TRP A 160 -11.84 11.37 -14.33
C TRP A 160 -12.42 12.00 -13.06
N ASP A 161 -12.40 11.31 -11.91
CA ASP A 161 -12.80 11.87 -10.61
C ASP A 161 -11.63 12.65 -9.98
N PRO A 162 -11.74 13.99 -9.82
CA PRO A 162 -10.69 14.81 -9.20
C PRO A 162 -10.36 14.42 -7.75
N ALA A 163 -11.30 13.80 -7.02
CA ALA A 163 -11.06 13.33 -5.66
C ALA A 163 -10.12 12.11 -5.62
N ARG A 164 -9.97 11.42 -6.75
CA ARG A 164 -9.13 10.22 -6.92
C ARG A 164 -7.93 10.47 -7.85
N ALA A 165 -7.66 11.73 -8.17
CA ALA A 165 -6.57 12.12 -9.03
C ALA A 165 -5.21 11.88 -8.37
N VAL A 166 -4.19 11.60 -9.18
CA VAL A 166 -2.81 11.45 -8.72
C VAL A 166 -2.23 12.84 -8.44
N PRO A 167 -1.79 13.15 -7.22
CA PRO A 167 -1.11 14.40 -6.92
C PRO A 167 0.27 14.43 -7.57
N LEU A 168 0.64 15.56 -8.17
CA LEU A 168 2.02 15.81 -8.57
C LEU A 168 2.72 16.68 -7.51
N THR A 169 4.03 16.49 -7.39
CA THR A 169 4.88 17.22 -6.46
C THR A 169 5.92 18.06 -7.21
N THR A 170 6.35 19.15 -6.59
CA THR A 170 7.43 20.01 -7.08
C THR A 170 8.22 20.56 -5.89
N GLY A 171 9.36 21.19 -6.14
CA GLY A 171 10.21 21.81 -5.12
C GLY A 171 10.95 23.04 -5.64
N SER A 172 11.60 23.78 -4.75
CA SER A 172 12.28 25.05 -5.10
C SER A 172 13.34 24.92 -6.21
N GLY A 173 14.00 23.77 -6.33
CA GLY A 173 14.98 23.48 -7.38
C GLY A 173 14.42 22.81 -8.62
N THR A 174 13.14 22.44 -8.65
CA THR A 174 12.51 21.74 -9.78
C THR A 174 11.34 22.52 -10.38
N TYR A 175 10.75 23.46 -9.64
CA TYR A 175 9.67 24.31 -10.14
C TYR A 175 10.14 25.11 -11.39
N PRO A 176 9.34 25.19 -12.46
CA PRO A 176 7.91 24.84 -12.57
C PRO A 176 7.59 23.40 -13.02
N LEU A 177 8.52 22.45 -12.87
CA LEU A 177 8.29 21.05 -13.19
C LEU A 177 7.61 20.31 -12.03
N TRP A 178 6.46 19.72 -12.33
CA TRP A 178 5.70 18.87 -11.42
C TRP A 178 5.84 17.41 -11.83
N THR A 179 5.98 16.49 -10.89
CA THR A 179 6.13 15.05 -11.14
C THR A 179 5.24 14.23 -10.23
N GLY A 180 4.54 13.24 -10.79
CA GLY A 180 3.79 12.21 -10.06
C GLY A 180 3.91 10.87 -10.78
N ALA A 181 3.91 9.77 -10.02
CA ALA A 181 4.00 8.43 -10.58
C ALA A 181 2.84 7.56 -10.08
N HIS A 182 2.35 6.68 -10.95
CA HIS A 182 1.33 5.71 -10.60
C HIS A 182 1.50 4.42 -11.42
N PRO A 183 1.29 3.23 -10.84
CA PRO A 183 1.24 1.99 -11.59
C PRO A 183 0.03 2.00 -12.54
N LEU A 184 0.24 1.66 -13.81
CA LEU A 184 -0.83 1.51 -14.79
C LEU A 184 -0.78 0.13 -15.46
N PRO A 185 -1.92 -0.39 -15.95
CA PRO A 185 -1.94 -1.63 -16.70
C PRO A 185 -1.04 -1.54 -17.95
N PRO A 186 -0.30 -2.61 -18.31
CA PRO A 186 0.51 -2.64 -19.53
C PRO A 186 -0.36 -2.65 -20.80
N ASN A 187 0.21 -2.29 -21.95
CA ASN A 187 -0.44 -2.30 -23.27
C ASN A 187 -1.82 -1.62 -23.31
N THR A 188 -2.01 -0.55 -22.55
CA THR A 188 -3.32 0.07 -22.32
C THR A 188 -3.31 1.50 -22.84
N ALA A 189 -4.35 1.86 -23.60
CA ALA A 189 -4.57 3.24 -24.01
C ALA A 189 -5.07 4.07 -22.82
N VAL A 190 -4.31 5.11 -22.50
CA VAL A 190 -4.57 6.04 -21.40
C VAL A 190 -4.94 7.38 -21.99
N GLN A 191 -6.11 7.89 -21.61
CA GLN A 191 -6.48 9.28 -21.80
C GLN A 191 -6.42 10.00 -20.45
N TYR A 192 -5.83 11.19 -20.41
CA TYR A 192 -5.63 11.92 -19.17
C TYR A 192 -5.64 13.43 -19.36
N LYS A 193 -5.84 14.15 -18.26
CA LYS A 193 -5.65 15.60 -18.18
C LYS A 193 -5.05 16.02 -16.85
N TYR A 194 -4.36 17.16 -16.89
CA TYR A 194 -3.94 17.88 -15.70
C TYR A 194 -4.98 18.88 -15.23
N PHE A 195 -5.06 19.09 -13.92
CA PHE A 195 -5.79 20.20 -13.32
C PHE A 195 -5.04 20.81 -12.14
N LYS A 196 -5.24 22.11 -11.94
CA LYS A 196 -4.82 22.84 -10.74
C LYS A 196 -5.97 22.85 -9.74
N LYS A 197 -5.66 22.61 -8.46
CA LYS A 197 -6.62 22.71 -7.36
C LYS A 197 -6.19 23.83 -6.42
N ASN A 198 -7.11 24.76 -6.17
CA ASN A 198 -6.94 25.83 -5.20
C ASN A 198 -7.18 25.33 -3.76
N PRO A 199 -6.70 26.06 -2.73
CA PRO A 199 -6.98 25.74 -1.33
C PRO A 199 -8.47 25.68 -0.98
N ASP A 200 -9.31 26.46 -1.68
CA ASP A 200 -10.77 26.46 -1.52
C ASP A 200 -11.47 25.27 -2.19
N GLY A 201 -10.72 24.40 -2.87
CA GLY A 201 -11.21 23.23 -3.58
C GLY A 201 -11.63 23.48 -5.03
N SER A 202 -11.63 24.73 -5.52
CA SER A 202 -11.94 25.03 -6.91
C SER A 202 -10.87 24.48 -7.86
N LEU A 203 -11.32 24.01 -9.04
CA LEU A 203 -10.49 23.31 -10.01
C LEU A 203 -10.35 24.12 -11.30
N THR A 204 -9.15 24.15 -11.86
CA THR A 204 -8.89 24.67 -13.22
C THR A 204 -8.26 23.56 -14.04
N TRP A 205 -8.92 23.14 -15.11
CA TRP A 205 -8.42 22.12 -16.02
C TRP A 205 -7.54 22.72 -17.11
N GLU A 206 -6.64 21.92 -17.67
CA GLU A 206 -5.93 22.30 -18.89
C GLU A 206 -6.88 22.39 -20.09
N ASN A 207 -6.54 23.27 -21.03
CA ASN A 207 -7.32 23.50 -22.23
C ASN A 207 -7.11 22.40 -23.29
N GLY A 208 -8.03 22.36 -24.26
CA GLY A 208 -7.96 21.47 -25.42
C GLY A 208 -8.47 20.05 -25.16
N GLU A 209 -8.18 19.15 -26.10
CA GLU A 209 -8.57 17.73 -26.01
C GLU A 209 -7.77 16.98 -24.93
N ASN A 210 -8.27 15.81 -24.54
CA ASN A 210 -7.57 14.91 -23.63
C ASN A 210 -6.21 14.50 -24.21
N ARG A 211 -5.20 14.40 -23.36
CA ARG A 211 -3.91 13.80 -23.74
C ARG A 211 -4.08 12.29 -23.87
N SER A 212 -3.29 11.66 -24.74
CA SER A 212 -3.36 10.22 -25.00
C SER A 212 -1.96 9.60 -25.07
N VAL A 213 -1.81 8.42 -24.49
CA VAL A 213 -0.58 7.60 -24.55
C VAL A 213 -0.94 6.12 -24.42
N VAL A 214 -0.06 5.22 -24.87
CA VAL A 214 -0.21 3.78 -24.64
C VAL A 214 0.92 3.31 -23.73
N THR A 215 0.58 2.59 -22.66
CA THR A 215 1.59 2.00 -21.78
C THR A 215 2.36 0.88 -22.50
N PRO A 216 3.69 0.75 -22.28
CA PRO A 216 4.46 -0.37 -22.81
C PRO A 216 3.99 -1.72 -22.23
N PRO A 217 4.44 -2.85 -22.80
CA PRO A 217 4.15 -4.17 -22.23
C PRO A 217 4.79 -4.41 -20.87
N THR A 218 5.93 -3.78 -20.59
CA THR A 218 6.68 -3.91 -19.33
C THR A 218 7.47 -2.62 -19.03
N GLY A 219 7.99 -2.50 -17.81
CA GLY A 219 8.93 -1.44 -17.44
C GLY A 219 8.25 -0.13 -17.05
N THR A 220 8.72 0.98 -17.61
CA THR A 220 8.32 2.34 -17.22
C THR A 220 7.79 3.15 -18.40
N LEU A 221 6.79 3.99 -18.13
CA LEU A 221 6.35 5.05 -19.03
C LEU A 221 6.74 6.39 -18.40
N THR A 222 7.25 7.34 -19.18
CA THR A 222 7.39 8.74 -18.75
C THR A 222 6.83 9.66 -19.81
N VAL A 223 5.89 10.53 -19.42
CA VAL A 223 5.38 11.60 -20.29
C VAL A 223 5.90 12.94 -19.79
N ASN A 224 6.31 13.80 -20.73
CA ASN A 224 6.79 15.15 -20.45
C ASN A 224 5.90 16.14 -21.18
N ASP A 225 5.14 16.90 -20.42
CA ASP A 225 4.12 17.81 -20.90
C ASP A 225 4.40 19.25 -20.48
N THR A 226 3.82 20.18 -21.23
CA THR A 226 3.65 21.58 -20.83
C THR A 226 2.16 21.86 -20.70
N TRP A 227 1.78 22.58 -19.63
CA TRP A 227 0.40 23.00 -19.38
C TRP A 227 -0.21 23.73 -20.59
N ARG A 228 -1.48 23.46 -20.89
CA ARG A 228 -2.25 24.05 -22.00
C ARG A 228 -3.39 24.92 -21.49
#